data_AF-A0A848NTU6-F1
#
_entry.id   AF-A0A848NTU6-F1
#
_cell.length_a   1.000
_cell.length_b   1.000
_cell.length_c   1.000
_cell.angle_alpha   90.00
_cell.angle_beta   90.00
_cell.angle_gamma   90.00
#
_symmetry.space_group_name_H-M   'P 1'
#
loop_
_entity.id
_entity.type
_entity.pdbx_description
1 polymer ?
#
loop_
_entity_poly.entity_id
_entity_poly.type
_entity_poly.pdbx_seq_one_letter_code
_entity_poly.pdbx_strand_id
1 'polypeptide(L)'
;MNAFMNPALQGAGRITGVFFHPAGDLVAVASAFPLLINPPARAAYGGAALRYRVGLYRRGEPAPFAACDAPRLPINDVAFHPDQPVIAIGAGSYDGGYMFEGELIAWNWNSGACHRPFLNVPEVVRCRYLQDGRIEAWVRPWDESWDEQDDDVPAASETLLRVETAAGVATPELDPATATLDHATPPEVGDAA
;
A
#
# COMPACT_ATOMS: atom_id res chain seq x y z
N MET A 1 -24.30 12.26 -1.77
CA MET A 1 -23.04 12.95 -1.37
C MET A 1 -22.12 12.93 -2.58
N ASN A 2 -21.89 14.10 -3.19
CA ASN A 2 -21.09 14.22 -4.40
C ASN A 2 -19.61 14.04 -4.06
N ALA A 3 -19.05 12.89 -4.42
CA ALA A 3 -17.60 12.74 -4.54
C ALA A 3 -17.17 13.51 -5.78
N PHE A 4 -16.94 14.82 -5.62
CA PHE A 4 -16.35 15.63 -6.67
C PHE A 4 -14.96 15.07 -6.96
N MET A 5 -14.75 14.56 -8.18
CA MET A 5 -13.41 14.36 -8.73
C MET A 5 -12.60 15.62 -8.44
N ASN A 6 -11.36 15.48 -7.97
CA ASN A 6 -10.48 16.63 -7.84
C ASN A 6 -10.16 17.14 -9.26
N PRO A 7 -10.65 18.32 -9.69
CA PRO A 7 -10.50 18.77 -11.07
C PRO A 7 -9.04 19.05 -11.46
N ALA A 8 -8.13 19.15 -10.48
CA ALA A 8 -6.71 19.38 -10.72
C ALA A 8 -5.95 18.15 -11.26
N LEU A 9 -6.41 16.93 -10.92
CA LEU A 9 -5.79 15.67 -11.35
C LEU A 9 -6.86 14.78 -11.98
N GLN A 10 -6.86 14.74 -13.31
CA GLN A 10 -7.77 13.91 -14.08
C GLN A 10 -7.56 12.43 -13.73
N GLY A 11 -8.63 11.64 -13.74
CA GLY A 11 -8.55 10.19 -13.45
C GLY A 11 -8.23 9.83 -12.00
N ALA A 12 -8.09 10.79 -11.09
CA ALA A 12 -7.99 10.58 -9.65
C ALA A 12 -9.40 10.55 -9.01
N GLY A 13 -9.54 9.69 -8.00
CA GLY A 13 -10.73 9.61 -7.14
C GLY A 13 -10.61 10.58 -5.96
N ARG A 14 -11.13 10.17 -4.80
CA ARG A 14 -10.78 10.83 -3.54
C ARG A 14 -9.32 10.51 -3.23
N ILE A 15 -8.45 11.51 -3.29
CA ILE A 15 -7.02 11.35 -2.98
C ILE A 15 -6.88 10.94 -1.52
N THR A 16 -6.13 9.87 -1.26
CA THR A 16 -5.82 9.35 0.08
C THR A 16 -4.34 9.42 0.41
N GLY A 17 -3.47 9.54 -0.59
CA GLY A 17 -2.03 9.66 -0.41
C GLY A 17 -1.33 10.19 -1.65
N VAL A 18 -0.18 10.82 -1.46
CA VAL A 18 0.66 11.40 -2.53
C VAL A 18 2.12 11.08 -2.20
N PHE A 19 2.82 10.45 -3.13
CA PHE A 19 4.17 9.93 -2.94
C PHE A 19 5.06 10.42 -4.08
N PHE A 20 6.15 11.11 -3.76
CA PHE A 20 7.02 11.72 -4.75
C PHE A 20 8.16 10.77 -5.11
N HIS A 21 8.46 10.64 -6.40
CA HIS A 21 9.71 10.03 -6.84
C HIS A 21 10.88 10.91 -6.36
N PRO A 22 12.01 10.35 -5.89
CA PRO A 22 13.12 11.13 -5.33
C PRO A 22 13.70 12.19 -6.27
N ALA A 23 13.65 11.96 -7.59
CA ALA A 23 14.10 12.95 -8.58
C ALA A 23 13.10 14.10 -8.80
N GLY A 24 11.89 14.02 -8.23
CA GLY A 24 10.87 15.09 -8.25
C GLY A 24 10.15 15.30 -9.58
N ASP A 25 10.33 14.39 -10.54
CA ASP A 25 9.74 14.40 -11.87
C ASP A 25 8.41 13.65 -11.96
N LEU A 26 8.24 12.64 -11.10
CA LEU A 26 7.04 11.80 -11.01
C LEU A 26 6.38 11.91 -9.63
N VAL A 27 5.06 11.75 -9.62
CA VAL A 27 4.28 11.59 -8.40
C VAL A 27 3.29 10.43 -8.55
N ALA A 28 3.23 9.58 -7.54
CA ALA A 28 2.21 8.56 -7.39
C ALA A 28 1.09 9.11 -6.50
N VAL A 29 -0.14 9.03 -7.00
CA VAL A 29 -1.32 9.51 -6.29
C VAL A 29 -2.22 8.33 -5.99
N ALA A 30 -2.33 8.00 -4.70
CA ALA A 30 -3.27 7.01 -4.22
C ALA A 30 -4.67 7.62 -4.13
N SER A 31 -5.65 6.92 -4.69
CA SER A 31 -7.03 7.36 -4.75
C SER A 31 -7.99 6.25 -4.39
N ALA A 32 -9.07 6.62 -3.70
CA ALA A 32 -10.23 5.77 -3.47
C ALA A 32 -11.41 6.22 -4.33
N PHE A 33 -12.09 5.25 -4.95
CA PHE A 33 -13.33 5.47 -5.69
C PHE A 33 -14.48 4.90 -4.85
N PRO A 34 -15.52 5.71 -4.56
CA PRO A 34 -16.70 5.19 -3.91
C PRO A 34 -17.35 4.15 -4.82
N LEU A 35 -17.83 3.07 -4.23
CA LEU A 35 -18.62 2.09 -4.96
C LEU A 35 -19.84 2.79 -5.53
N LEU A 36 -20.07 2.59 -6.83
CA LEU A 36 -21.13 3.26 -7.59
C LEU A 36 -22.54 2.89 -7.11
N ILE A 37 -22.67 1.93 -6.19
CA ILE A 37 -23.95 1.45 -5.65
C ILE A 37 -23.85 1.32 -4.13
N ASN A 38 -24.85 1.86 -3.44
CA ASN A 38 -25.10 1.61 -2.02
C ASN A 38 -26.35 0.71 -1.91
N PRO A 39 -26.29 -0.49 -1.30
CA PRO A 39 -25.18 -1.06 -0.54
C PRO A 39 -24.01 -1.57 -1.40
N PRO A 40 -22.76 -1.55 -0.87
CA PRO A 40 -21.54 -2.08 -1.50
C PRO A 40 -21.70 -3.45 -2.16
N ALA A 41 -22.49 -4.34 -1.55
CA ALA A 41 -22.74 -5.69 -2.05
C ALA A 41 -23.30 -5.71 -3.49
N ARG A 42 -24.06 -4.69 -3.90
CA ARG A 42 -24.59 -4.61 -5.27
C ARG A 42 -23.50 -4.25 -6.31
N ALA A 43 -22.47 -3.51 -5.93
CA ALA A 43 -21.36 -3.18 -6.82
C ALA A 43 -20.55 -4.43 -7.20
N ALA A 44 -20.38 -5.36 -6.24
CA ALA A 44 -19.74 -6.66 -6.48
C ALA A 44 -20.52 -7.52 -7.49
N TYR A 45 -21.86 -7.60 -7.39
CA TYR A 45 -22.70 -8.28 -8.40
C TYR A 45 -22.71 -7.57 -9.76
N GLY A 46 -22.54 -6.25 -9.78
CA GLY A 46 -22.53 -5.43 -10.99
C GLY A 46 -21.20 -5.41 -11.75
N GLY A 47 -20.17 -6.12 -11.26
CA GLY A 47 -18.85 -6.17 -11.90
C GLY A 47 -18.02 -4.90 -11.74
N ALA A 48 -18.40 -3.97 -10.85
CA ALA A 48 -17.60 -2.77 -10.57
C ALA A 48 -16.41 -3.13 -9.69
N ALA A 49 -15.21 -3.19 -10.29
CA ALA A 49 -13.99 -3.62 -9.62
C ALA A 49 -13.12 -2.47 -9.07
N LEU A 50 -13.28 -1.24 -9.59
CA LEU A 50 -12.41 -0.13 -9.23
C LEU A 50 -12.80 0.46 -7.86
N ARG A 51 -11.97 0.21 -6.85
CA ARG A 51 -12.11 0.78 -5.50
C ARG A 51 -10.91 1.61 -5.11
N TYR A 52 -9.71 1.19 -5.50
CA TYR A 52 -8.46 1.87 -5.20
C TYR A 52 -7.59 1.94 -6.45
N ARG A 53 -6.82 3.03 -6.57
CA ARG A 53 -5.92 3.27 -7.70
C ARG A 53 -4.65 3.94 -7.21
N VAL A 54 -3.53 3.56 -7.82
CA VAL A 54 -2.34 4.43 -7.88
C VAL A 54 -2.24 5.00 -9.30
N GLY A 55 -2.35 6.32 -9.43
CA GLY A 55 -2.08 7.02 -10.70
C GLY A 55 -0.69 7.63 -10.68
N LEU A 56 0.08 7.45 -11.75
CA LEU A 56 1.38 8.12 -11.94
C LEU A 56 1.21 9.34 -12.83
N TYR A 57 1.66 10.48 -12.33
CA TYR A 57 1.61 11.77 -13.02
C TYR A 57 3.02 12.30 -13.22
N ARG A 58 3.26 12.94 -14.36
CA ARG A 58 4.44 13.79 -14.54
C ARG A 58 4.17 15.14 -13.92
N ARG A 59 5.23 15.77 -13.40
CA ARG A 59 5.13 17.13 -12.87
C ARG A 59 4.59 18.09 -13.94
N GLY A 60 3.51 18.79 -13.60
CA GLY A 60 2.85 19.75 -14.50
C GLY A 60 1.83 19.14 -15.46
N GLU A 61 1.70 17.80 -15.52
CA GLU A 61 0.68 17.13 -16.32
C GLU A 61 -0.53 16.76 -15.44
N PRO A 62 -1.76 17.20 -15.80
CA PRO A 62 -2.94 16.92 -15.01
C PRO A 62 -3.50 15.51 -15.22
N ALA A 63 -3.06 14.79 -16.26
CA ALA A 63 -3.51 13.45 -16.58
C ALA A 63 -2.45 12.42 -16.18
N PRO A 64 -2.85 11.24 -15.66
CA PRO A 64 -1.91 10.19 -15.33
C PRO A 64 -1.42 9.55 -16.63
N PHE A 65 -0.12 9.29 -16.73
CA PHE A 65 0.43 8.56 -17.88
C PHE A 65 0.39 7.04 -17.67
N ALA A 66 0.18 6.59 -16.43
CA ALA A 66 -0.03 5.19 -16.07
C ALA A 66 -0.93 5.08 -14.83
N ALA A 67 -1.67 3.98 -14.69
CA ALA A 67 -2.50 3.72 -13.53
C ALA A 67 -2.50 2.22 -13.16
N CYS A 68 -2.52 1.95 -11.86
CA CYS A 68 -2.65 0.62 -11.29
C CYS A 68 -3.95 0.50 -10.50
N ASP A 69 -4.85 -0.37 -10.97
CA ASP A 69 -6.16 -0.65 -10.34
C ASP A 69 -6.17 -2.01 -9.64
N ALA A 70 -4.99 -2.62 -9.47
CA ALA A 70 -4.82 -3.93 -8.85
C ALA A 70 -5.09 -3.97 -7.32
N PRO A 71 -4.86 -2.90 -6.53
CA PRO A 71 -5.14 -2.92 -5.10
C PRO A 71 -6.62 -3.13 -4.78
N ARG A 72 -6.91 -4.06 -3.88
CA ARG A 72 -8.25 -4.38 -3.37
C ARG A 72 -8.51 -3.76 -2.00
N LEU A 73 -7.46 -3.39 -1.28
CA LEU A 73 -7.47 -2.75 0.03
C LEU A 73 -7.03 -1.27 -0.05
N PRO A 74 -7.34 -0.45 0.98
CA PRO A 74 -6.83 0.92 1.06
C PRO A 74 -5.32 0.98 0.89
N ILE A 75 -4.85 1.91 0.06
CA ILE A 75 -3.41 2.12 -0.16
C ILE A 75 -2.87 2.95 1.01
N ASN A 76 -1.91 2.38 1.72
CA ASN A 76 -1.26 2.99 2.87
C ASN A 76 0.06 3.66 2.47
N ASP A 77 0.84 3.03 1.58
CA ASP A 77 2.16 3.54 1.19
C ASP A 77 2.55 3.15 -0.25
N VAL A 78 3.43 3.95 -0.86
CA VAL A 78 4.00 3.70 -2.19
C VAL A 78 5.47 4.07 -2.22
N ALA A 79 6.31 3.14 -2.68
CA ALA A 79 7.74 3.36 -2.86
C ALA A 79 8.17 3.15 -4.32
N PHE A 80 9.02 4.04 -4.82
CA PHE A 80 9.63 3.91 -6.14
C PHE A 80 10.91 3.09 -6.08
N HIS A 81 11.08 2.18 -7.05
CA HIS A 81 12.37 1.51 -7.25
C HIS A 81 13.40 2.56 -7.71
N PRO A 82 14.65 2.52 -7.21
CA PRO A 82 15.67 3.52 -7.55
C PRO A 82 15.97 3.62 -9.05
N ASP A 83 16.12 2.48 -9.73
CA ASP A 83 16.60 2.45 -11.13
C ASP A 83 15.64 1.81 -12.16
N GLN A 84 14.48 1.29 -11.73
CA GLN A 84 13.58 0.51 -12.59
C GLN A 84 12.18 1.11 -12.59
N PRO A 85 11.39 0.92 -13.67
CA PRO A 85 10.04 1.46 -13.75
C PRO A 85 9.03 0.63 -12.94
N VAL A 86 9.35 0.37 -11.67
CA VAL A 86 8.57 -0.46 -10.74
C VAL A 86 8.28 0.34 -9.47
N ILE A 87 7.04 0.31 -8.98
CA ILE A 87 6.70 0.78 -7.64
C ILE A 87 6.21 -0.38 -6.77
N ALA A 88 6.52 -0.30 -5.48
CA ALA A 88 5.91 -1.12 -4.44
C ALA A 88 4.71 -0.36 -3.87
N ILE A 89 3.59 -1.06 -3.68
CA ILE A 89 2.35 -0.53 -3.14
C ILE A 89 2.02 -1.35 -1.90
N GLY A 90 2.09 -0.71 -0.74
CA GLY A 90 1.61 -1.25 0.52
C GLY A 90 0.15 -0.88 0.73
N ALA A 91 -0.69 -1.87 0.94
CA ALA A 91 -2.11 -1.68 1.19
C ALA A 91 -2.58 -2.56 2.34
N GLY A 92 -3.68 -2.15 2.98
CA GLY A 92 -4.31 -2.93 4.01
C GLY A 92 -5.37 -2.17 4.78
N SER A 93 -6.02 -2.89 5.69
CA SER A 93 -6.95 -2.31 6.64
C SER A 93 -7.14 -3.23 7.82
N TYR A 94 -7.45 -2.61 8.95
CA TYR A 94 -7.89 -3.28 10.16
C TYR A 94 -9.41 -3.15 10.32
N ASP A 95 -10.08 -4.25 10.65
CA ASP A 95 -11.54 -4.27 10.82
C ASP A 95 -12.00 -3.75 12.20
N GLY A 96 -11.06 -3.48 13.12
CA GLY A 96 -11.37 -3.07 14.49
C GLY A 96 -11.64 -4.24 15.44
N GLY A 97 -11.43 -5.47 14.98
CA GLY A 97 -11.73 -6.69 15.72
C GLY A 97 -10.50 -7.57 15.90
N TYR A 98 -10.18 -8.39 14.89
CA TYR A 98 -9.27 -9.52 15.07
C TYR A 98 -8.36 -9.79 13.88
N MET A 99 -8.52 -9.07 12.75
CA MET A 99 -7.77 -9.36 11.55
C MET A 99 -7.24 -8.10 10.87
N PHE A 100 -5.92 -8.12 10.62
CA PHE A 100 -5.27 -7.20 9.70
C PHE A 100 -5.23 -7.81 8.30
N GLU A 101 -5.97 -7.24 7.36
CA GLU A 101 -5.89 -7.63 5.95
C GLU A 101 -4.84 -6.76 5.24
N GLY A 102 -3.99 -7.36 4.41
CA GLY A 102 -2.97 -6.63 3.68
C GLY A 102 -2.71 -7.12 2.27
N GLU A 103 -2.07 -6.24 1.51
CA GLU A 103 -1.53 -6.53 0.19
C GLU A 103 -0.18 -5.81 0.02
N LEU A 104 0.80 -6.53 -0.55
CA LEU A 104 2.01 -5.93 -1.11
C LEU A 104 2.03 -6.20 -2.62
N ILE A 105 2.11 -5.15 -3.43
CA ILE A 105 2.10 -5.25 -4.89
C ILE A 105 3.34 -4.56 -5.44
N ALA A 106 4.11 -5.26 -6.27
CA ALA A 106 5.12 -4.68 -7.14
C ALA A 106 4.51 -4.47 -8.54
N TRP A 107 4.43 -3.22 -9.00
CA TRP A 107 3.84 -2.88 -10.29
C TRP A 107 4.87 -2.22 -11.20
N ASN A 108 5.09 -2.83 -12.36
CA ASN A 108 5.87 -2.24 -13.44
C ASN A 108 4.94 -1.40 -14.32
N TRP A 109 5.10 -0.07 -14.32
CA TRP A 109 4.20 0.81 -15.06
C TRP A 109 4.47 0.87 -16.56
N ASN A 110 5.64 0.41 -17.01
CA ASN A 110 5.97 0.35 -18.42
C ASN A 110 5.32 -0.87 -19.10
N SER A 111 5.34 -2.03 -18.44
CA SER A 111 4.71 -3.25 -18.95
C SER A 111 3.27 -3.46 -18.48
N GLY A 112 2.86 -2.76 -17.41
CA GLY A 112 1.58 -2.98 -16.73
C GLY A 112 1.58 -4.21 -15.79
N ALA A 113 2.67 -4.97 -15.72
CA ALA A 113 2.73 -6.20 -14.93
C ALA A 113 2.62 -5.90 -13.43
N CYS A 114 1.74 -6.62 -12.75
CA CYS A 114 1.59 -6.57 -11.30
C CYS A 114 1.98 -7.92 -10.69
N HIS A 115 2.84 -7.89 -9.69
CA HIS A 115 3.29 -9.06 -8.96
C HIS A 115 2.95 -8.89 -7.47
N ARG A 116 2.47 -9.96 -6.83
CA ARG A 116 2.23 -10.00 -5.39
C ARG A 116 3.28 -10.91 -4.76
N PRO A 117 4.29 -10.38 -4.06
CA PRO A 117 5.35 -11.21 -3.49
C PRO A 117 4.85 -12.21 -2.45
N PHE A 118 3.73 -11.89 -1.79
CA PHE A 118 3.09 -12.73 -0.78
C PHE A 118 1.65 -13.04 -1.18
N LEU A 119 1.23 -14.29 -0.96
CA LEU A 119 -0.17 -14.70 -1.12
C LEU A 119 -1.04 -14.10 -0.01
N ASN A 120 -0.54 -14.18 1.22
CA ASN A 120 -1.15 -13.62 2.42
C ASN A 120 -0.11 -12.76 3.15
N VAL A 121 -0.44 -11.51 3.42
CA VAL A 121 0.34 -10.59 4.24
C VAL A 121 -0.66 -9.76 5.06
N PRO A 122 -0.41 -9.52 6.36
CA PRO A 122 -1.22 -8.62 7.15
C PRO A 122 -1.05 -7.20 6.64
N GLU A 123 -1.85 -6.27 7.16
CA GLU A 123 -1.86 -4.88 6.73
C GLU A 123 -0.43 -4.34 6.54
N VAL A 124 -0.12 -3.96 5.30
CA VAL A 124 1.16 -3.33 4.98
C VAL A 124 1.01 -1.83 5.24
N VAL A 125 1.68 -1.36 6.27
CA VAL A 125 1.58 0.04 6.72
C VAL A 125 2.57 0.92 5.97
N ARG A 126 3.78 0.40 5.72
CA ARG A 126 4.85 1.11 5.00
C ARG A 126 5.65 0.18 4.11
N CYS A 127 6.25 0.71 3.05
CA CYS A 127 7.23 -0.02 2.25
C CYS A 127 8.32 0.90 1.70
N ARG A 128 9.49 0.34 1.41
CA ARG A 128 10.57 1.01 0.68
C ARG A 128 11.35 0.02 -0.17
N TYR A 129 12.06 0.55 -1.17
CA TYR A 129 13.09 -0.21 -1.85
C TYR A 129 14.44 -0.06 -1.16
N LEU A 130 15.15 -1.18 -1.03
CA LEU A 130 16.56 -1.23 -0.68
C LEU A 130 17.40 -0.95 -1.93
N GLN A 131 18.69 -0.61 -1.74
CA GLN A 131 19.59 -0.31 -2.86
C GLN A 131 19.78 -1.50 -3.82
N ASP A 132 19.59 -2.73 -3.35
CA ASP A 132 19.69 -3.95 -4.15
C ASP A 132 18.39 -4.30 -4.92
N GLY A 133 17.36 -3.44 -4.83
CA GLY A 133 16.07 -3.63 -5.50
C GLY A 133 15.08 -4.54 -4.76
N ARG A 134 15.44 -5.05 -3.57
CA ARG A 134 14.47 -5.73 -2.70
C ARG A 134 13.51 -4.73 -2.07
N ILE A 135 12.31 -5.21 -1.76
CA ILE A 135 11.28 -4.46 -1.04
C ILE A 135 11.42 -4.81 0.43
N GLU A 136 11.54 -3.80 1.27
CA GLU A 136 11.36 -3.89 2.72
C GLU A 136 10.00 -3.31 3.07
N ALA A 137 9.20 -4.03 3.87
CA ALA A 137 7.87 -3.61 4.27
C ALA A 137 7.67 -3.75 5.77
N TRP A 138 6.87 -2.85 6.33
CA TRP A 138 6.40 -2.89 7.71
C TRP A 138 4.95 -3.32 7.71
N VAL A 139 4.68 -4.45 8.34
CA VAL A 139 3.37 -5.08 8.35
C VAL A 139 2.86 -5.23 9.77
N ARG A 140 1.55 -5.32 9.94
CA ARG A 140 0.95 -5.64 11.25
C ARG A 140 1.21 -7.10 11.65
N PRO A 141 1.06 -7.49 12.92
CA PRO A 141 1.03 -8.89 13.30
C PRO A 141 -0.10 -9.65 12.60
N TRP A 142 0.09 -10.97 12.37
CA TRP A 142 -0.91 -11.84 11.74
C TRP A 142 -2.13 -12.14 12.62
N ASP A 143 -1.96 -12.02 13.94
CA ASP A 143 -2.99 -12.30 14.95
C ASP A 143 -2.83 -11.33 16.13
N GLU A 144 -3.95 -10.99 16.77
CA GLU A 144 -4.00 -10.31 18.06
C GLU A 144 -3.84 -11.29 19.24
N SER A 145 -3.91 -12.61 18.99
CA SER A 145 -3.73 -13.68 20.00
C SER A 145 -2.30 -13.86 20.51
N TRP A 146 -1.57 -12.75 20.71
CA TRP A 146 -0.57 -12.69 21.75
C TRP A 146 -1.31 -12.72 23.11
N ASP A 147 -1.94 -13.88 23.36
CA ASP A 147 -2.69 -14.28 24.54
C ASP A 147 -1.69 -14.46 25.66
N GLU A 148 -1.42 -13.37 26.36
CA GLU A 148 -1.24 -13.23 27.81
C GLU A 148 -0.85 -11.77 28.00
N GLN A 149 -1.83 -10.98 28.47
CA GLN A 149 -1.71 -9.56 28.70
C GLN A 149 -0.62 -9.29 29.75
N ASP A 150 0.65 -9.27 29.33
CA ASP A 150 1.67 -8.48 30.00
C ASP A 150 1.37 -7.03 29.64
N ASP A 151 0.99 -6.23 30.63
CA ASP A 151 0.69 -4.80 30.49
C ASP A 151 1.87 -3.97 29.89
N ASP A 152 3.03 -4.60 29.72
CA ASP A 152 4.26 -4.03 29.16
C ASP A 152 4.42 -4.25 27.64
N VAL A 153 3.52 -4.97 26.94
CA VAL A 153 3.59 -5.17 25.49
C VAL A 153 2.67 -4.17 24.74
N PRO A 154 3.18 -3.41 23.74
CA PRO A 154 2.36 -2.47 22.97
C PRO A 154 1.21 -3.16 22.24
N ALA A 155 0.11 -2.43 22.00
CA ALA A 155 -1.03 -2.95 21.25
C ALA A 155 -0.60 -3.46 19.85
N ALA A 156 -1.25 -4.50 19.33
CA ALA A 156 -0.96 -5.03 18.00
C ALA A 156 -1.09 -3.94 16.89
N SER A 157 -2.03 -3.00 17.08
CA SER A 157 -2.23 -1.81 16.24
C SER A 157 -1.16 -0.73 16.40
N GLU A 158 -0.20 -0.90 17.31
CA GLU A 158 0.99 -0.05 17.48
C GLU A 158 2.28 -0.79 17.11
N THR A 159 2.21 -2.12 16.98
CA THR A 159 3.35 -2.97 16.63
C THR A 159 3.49 -3.12 15.11
N LEU A 160 4.75 -3.15 14.64
CA LEU A 160 5.09 -3.42 13.24
C LEU A 160 6.17 -4.51 13.15
N LEU A 161 6.01 -5.40 12.17
CA LEU A 161 6.97 -6.43 11.83
C LEU A 161 7.61 -6.08 10.49
N ARG A 162 8.93 -6.25 10.40
CA ARG A 162 9.67 -5.99 9.18
C ARG A 162 9.85 -7.26 8.37
N VAL A 163 9.50 -7.18 7.09
CA VAL A 163 9.64 -8.26 6.12
C VAL A 163 10.37 -7.77 4.87
N GLU A 164 11.15 -8.66 4.26
CA GLU A 164 11.92 -8.35 3.04
C GLU A 164 11.59 -9.35 1.94
N THR A 165 11.46 -8.87 0.70
CA THR A 165 11.14 -9.74 -0.45
C THR A 165 11.68 -9.19 -1.76
N ALA A 166 11.87 -10.06 -2.75
CA ALA A 166 12.23 -9.64 -4.10
C ALA A 166 10.98 -9.20 -4.89
N ALA A 167 11.09 -8.12 -5.66
CA ALA A 167 9.98 -7.58 -6.44
C ALA A 167 9.45 -8.50 -7.57
N GLY A 168 10.15 -9.60 -7.89
CA GLY A 168 9.85 -10.46 -9.05
C GLY A 168 9.79 -11.97 -8.78
N VAL A 169 9.84 -12.43 -7.52
CA VAL A 169 9.70 -13.85 -7.17
C VAL A 169 8.53 -14.01 -6.21
N ALA A 170 7.51 -14.77 -6.61
CA ALA A 170 6.43 -15.15 -5.71
C ALA A 170 7.05 -16.00 -4.61
N THR A 171 7.16 -15.43 -3.41
CA THR A 171 7.69 -16.16 -2.27
C THR A 171 6.51 -16.93 -1.69
N PRO A 172 6.59 -18.26 -1.48
CA PRO A 172 5.54 -18.95 -0.75
C PRO A 172 5.43 -18.31 0.64
N GLU A 173 4.19 -18.21 1.12
CA GLU A 173 3.74 -17.85 2.48
C GLU A 173 4.82 -17.25 3.41
N LEU A 174 4.64 -15.98 3.79
CA LEU A 174 5.49 -15.34 4.79
C LEU A 174 5.51 -16.18 6.06
N ASP A 175 6.67 -16.72 6.41
CA ASP A 175 6.88 -17.35 7.71
C ASP A 175 7.01 -16.25 8.76
N PRO A 176 6.04 -16.10 9.70
CA PRO A 176 6.13 -15.09 10.75
C PRO A 176 7.40 -15.25 11.62
N ALA A 177 8.03 -16.44 11.66
CA ALA A 177 9.28 -16.66 12.37
C ALA A 177 10.50 -16.02 11.69
N THR A 178 10.39 -15.60 10.42
CA THR A 178 11.44 -14.88 9.69
C THR A 178 11.25 -13.36 9.75
N ALA A 179 10.11 -12.88 10.25
CA ALA A 179 9.85 -11.46 10.42
C ALA A 179 10.64 -10.91 11.61
N THR A 180 11.33 -9.79 11.41
CA THR A 180 12.06 -9.12 12.49
C THR A 180 11.14 -8.10 13.15
N LEU A 181 10.97 -8.19 14.47
CA LEU A 181 10.21 -7.19 15.24
C LEU A 181 10.90 -5.83 15.09
N ASP A 182 10.15 -4.83 14.62
CA ASP A 182 10.57 -3.44 14.66
C ASP A 182 9.65 -2.73 15.65
N HIS A 183 10.16 -2.42 16.85
CA HIS A 183 9.44 -1.57 17.78
C HIS A 183 9.22 -0.25 17.08
N ALA A 184 8.00 -0.03 16.59
CA ALA A 184 7.65 1.05 15.69
C ALA A 184 8.25 2.36 16.19
N THR A 185 9.39 2.76 15.61
CA THR A 185 9.93 4.08 15.86
C THR A 185 8.98 5.03 15.14
N PRO A 186 8.27 5.93 15.85
CA PRO A 186 7.44 6.93 15.18
C PRO A 186 8.31 7.69 14.16
N PRO A 187 7.73 8.14 13.03
CA PRO A 187 8.48 8.89 12.04
C PRO A 187 9.22 10.05 12.71
N GLU A 188 10.52 10.19 12.45
CA GLU A 188 11.26 11.36 12.90
C GLU A 188 10.56 12.61 12.36
N VAL A 189 10.03 13.41 13.27
CA VAL A 189 9.44 14.71 12.95
C VAL A 189 10.60 15.69 12.76
N GLY A 190 10.90 16.03 11.50
CA GLY A 190 11.88 17.07 11.11
C GLY A 190 13.25 16.48 10.75
N ASP A 191 13.87 16.81 9.61
CA ASP A 191 14.09 18.16 9.12
C ASP A 191 13.33 18.51 7.83
N ALA A 192 12.39 19.43 7.99
CA ALA A 192 12.12 20.42 6.96
C ALA A 192 13.08 21.59 7.19
N ALA A 193 14.04 21.76 6.30
CA ALA A 193 14.76 23.01 6.06
C ALA A 193 14.87 23.24 4.55
#